data_AF-A0A972I6D5-F1
#
_entry.id   AF-A0A972I6D5-F1
#
_cell.length_a   1.000
_cell.length_b   1.000
_cell.length_c   1.000
_cell.angle_alpha   90.00
_cell.angle_beta   90.00
_cell.angle_gamma   90.00
#
_symmetry.space_group_name_H-M   'P 1'
#
loop_
_entity.id
_entity.type
_entity.pdbx_description
1 polymer ?
#
loop_
_entity_poly.entity_id
_entity_poly.type
_entity_poly.pdbx_seq_one_letter_code
_entity_poly.pdbx_strand_id
1 'polypeptide(L)'
;MDILTNLKRIFELYRKHFLLLLIATFLTLLLSGLSLGILAGPLGGGLIILCLKLCQEKQADYKEIFLHFAGFLPTLLIVLLAGLVYLLIWVISGIPVIGWLLHFIITPALAFITGLAVTFALEQKLPALDAVKRSLGVCLTAPQTLYLYSLVIIWLGSLGAFLFFFPVIFTAPIAFIGIALAYQEVEARESKSLTLNLGQKEKRIGLTVLAGLILFGLVLRLTGGYQPSLFGRSVFTRNRPDFGERVAGKILSSITGEKVEVTRDGSSFKVGGVTIGNQLPKGYPRDVPLYPKAEIQSYFGDGNGENSTATFSTKEKPDTIIAFYERELTKQGWTHKTSHFGELTIIHGEKKDRSCSITITKPDQEETTIILTLQQEVAKEEE
;
A
#
# COMPACT_ATOMS: atom_id res chain seq x y z
N MET A 1 12.66 -28.83 5.22
CA MET A 1 13.73 -27.82 5.29
C MET A 1 13.80 -27.35 6.71
N ASP A 2 14.92 -27.60 7.37
CA ASP A 2 15.13 -27.19 8.76
C ASP A 2 15.66 -25.75 8.77
N ILE A 3 14.78 -24.82 9.15
CA ILE A 3 15.06 -23.38 9.13
C ILE A 3 16.22 -23.05 10.08
N LEU A 4 16.25 -23.65 11.28
CA LEU A 4 17.28 -23.35 12.28
C LEU A 4 18.65 -23.84 11.86
N THR A 5 18.71 -25.06 11.32
CA THR A 5 19.96 -25.64 10.81
C THR A 5 20.49 -24.82 9.63
N ASN A 6 19.62 -24.41 8.69
CA ASN A 6 20.04 -23.57 7.57
C ASN A 6 20.49 -22.18 8.01
N LEU A 7 19.80 -21.55 8.97
CA LEU A 7 20.24 -20.25 9.50
C LEU A 7 21.64 -20.33 10.12
N LYS A 8 21.90 -21.35 10.95
CA LYS A 8 23.24 -21.57 11.52
C LYS A 8 24.30 -21.68 10.42
N ARG A 9 24.02 -22.47 9.38
CA ARG A 9 24.91 -22.65 8.23
C ARG A 9 25.11 -21.36 7.44
N ILE A 10 24.07 -20.55 7.25
CA ILE A 10 24.15 -19.22 6.59
C ILE A 10 25.11 -18.32 7.37
N PHE A 11 24.92 -18.20 8.69
CA PHE A 11 25.79 -17.36 9.54
C PHE A 11 27.23 -17.86 9.58
N GLU A 12 27.44 -19.18 9.59
CA GLU A 12 28.77 -19.78 9.54
C GLU A 12 29.49 -19.46 8.23
N LEU A 13 28.84 -19.69 7.08
CA LEU A 13 29.39 -19.37 5.75
C LEU A 13 29.65 -17.88 5.59
N TYR A 14 28.72 -17.05 6.05
CA TYR A 14 28.86 -15.60 6.04
C TYR A 14 30.08 -15.15 6.84
N ARG A 15 30.27 -15.67 8.06
CA ARG A 15 31.43 -15.32 8.90
C ARG A 15 32.74 -15.83 8.31
N LYS A 16 32.75 -17.06 7.78
CA LYS A 16 33.94 -17.70 7.20
C LYS A 16 34.43 -16.97 5.95
N HIS A 17 33.52 -16.49 5.11
CA HIS A 17 33.83 -15.84 3.83
C HIS A 17 33.41 -14.36 3.80
N PHE A 18 33.41 -13.70 4.95
CA PHE A 18 32.86 -12.36 5.13
C PHE A 18 33.40 -11.35 4.12
N LEU A 19 34.74 -11.23 4.01
CA LEU A 19 35.37 -10.23 3.14
C LEU A 19 35.05 -10.47 1.65
N LEU A 20 35.05 -11.72 1.22
CA LEU A 20 34.73 -12.12 -0.15
C LEU A 20 33.29 -11.74 -0.52
N LEU A 21 32.34 -12.10 0.35
CA LEU A 21 30.92 -11.82 0.17
C LEU A 21 30.62 -10.31 0.23
N LEU A 22 31.30 -9.57 1.09
CA LEU A 22 31.15 -8.13 1.21
C LEU A 22 31.59 -7.42 -0.07
N ILE A 23 32.77 -7.77 -0.59
CA ILE A 23 33.31 -7.19 -1.83
C ILE A 23 32.41 -7.54 -3.02
N ALA A 24 32.03 -8.81 -3.16
CA ALA A 24 31.17 -9.25 -4.26
C ALA A 24 29.79 -8.55 -4.21
N THR A 25 29.20 -8.41 -3.03
CA THR A 25 27.90 -7.75 -2.85
C THR A 25 27.99 -6.25 -3.09
N PHE A 26 29.04 -5.59 -2.59
CA PHE A 26 29.30 -4.18 -2.87
C PHE A 26 29.42 -3.93 -4.38
N LEU A 27 30.21 -4.74 -5.08
CA LEU A 27 30.43 -4.60 -6.51
C LEU A 27 29.14 -4.87 -7.30
N THR A 28 28.39 -5.90 -6.93
CA THR A 28 27.08 -6.21 -7.50
C THR A 28 26.11 -5.04 -7.32
N LEU A 29 25.99 -4.48 -6.11
CA LEU A 29 25.09 -3.36 -5.83
C LEU A 29 25.52 -2.08 -6.54
N LEU A 30 26.82 -1.77 -6.54
CA LEU A 30 27.38 -0.59 -7.20
C LEU A 30 27.12 -0.63 -8.70
N LEU A 31 27.48 -1.73 -9.37
CA LEU A 31 27.31 -1.86 -10.83
C LEU A 31 25.84 -2.00 -11.23
N SER A 32 25.02 -2.65 -10.41
CA SER A 32 23.57 -2.69 -10.62
C SER A 32 22.98 -1.29 -10.47
N GLY A 33 23.38 -0.52 -9.46
CA GLY A 33 22.93 0.86 -9.26
C GLY A 33 23.35 1.79 -10.41
N LEU A 34 24.62 1.75 -10.81
CA LEU A 34 25.16 2.56 -11.91
C LEU A 34 24.50 2.25 -13.26
N SER A 35 24.08 0.99 -13.48
CA SER A 35 23.35 0.57 -14.68
C SER A 35 21.84 0.76 -14.58
N LEU A 36 21.34 1.47 -13.55
CA LEU A 36 19.91 1.65 -13.28
C LEU A 36 19.13 0.33 -13.17
N GLY A 37 19.79 -0.70 -12.64
CA GLY A 37 19.23 -2.03 -12.41
C GLY A 37 19.32 -2.98 -13.60
N ILE A 38 19.82 -2.56 -14.77
CA ILE A 38 19.93 -3.42 -15.96
C ILE A 38 20.83 -4.63 -15.67
N LEU A 39 21.92 -4.44 -14.91
CA LEU A 39 22.84 -5.53 -14.54
C LEU A 39 22.42 -6.28 -13.27
N ALA A 40 21.28 -5.96 -12.65
CA ALA A 40 20.87 -6.59 -11.38
C ALA A 40 20.64 -8.10 -11.51
N GLY A 41 20.07 -8.54 -12.64
CA GLY A 41 19.87 -9.96 -12.96
C GLY A 41 21.18 -10.76 -13.05
N PRO A 42 22.07 -10.47 -14.02
CA PRO A 42 23.31 -11.23 -14.20
C PRO A 42 24.25 -11.13 -13.00
N LEU A 43 24.41 -9.95 -12.37
CA LEU A 43 25.31 -9.78 -11.23
C LEU A 43 24.74 -10.41 -9.96
N GLY A 44 23.42 -10.27 -9.72
CA GLY A 44 22.74 -10.95 -8.63
C GLY A 44 22.79 -12.47 -8.79
N GLY A 45 22.60 -12.97 -10.01
CA GLY A 45 22.76 -14.38 -10.34
C GLY A 45 24.18 -14.88 -10.12
N GLY A 46 25.19 -14.15 -10.62
CA GLY A 46 26.60 -14.46 -10.38
C GLY A 46 26.94 -14.49 -8.88
N LEU A 47 26.36 -13.59 -8.08
CA LEU A 47 26.51 -13.59 -6.62
C LEU A 47 25.84 -14.82 -5.97
N ILE A 48 24.68 -15.26 -6.47
CA ILE A 48 24.06 -16.50 -6.00
C ILE A 48 24.92 -17.72 -6.34
N ILE A 49 25.50 -17.78 -7.55
CA ILE A 49 26.39 -18.90 -7.93
C ILE A 49 27.68 -18.89 -7.11
N LEU A 50 28.25 -17.71 -6.83
CA LEU A 50 29.35 -17.57 -5.88
C LEU A 50 28.97 -18.16 -4.52
N CYS A 51 27.79 -17.80 -3.98
CA CYS A 51 27.29 -18.37 -2.73
C CYS A 51 27.10 -19.89 -2.82
N LEU A 52 26.59 -20.39 -3.95
CA LEU A 52 26.40 -21.82 -4.20
C LEU A 52 27.74 -22.58 -4.17
N LYS A 53 28.80 -22.04 -4.79
CA LYS A 53 30.16 -22.61 -4.72
C LYS A 53 30.69 -22.64 -3.29
N LEU A 54 30.48 -21.57 -2.51
CA LEU A 54 30.86 -21.53 -1.10
C LEU A 54 30.09 -22.55 -0.26
N CYS A 55 28.78 -22.75 -0.52
CA CYS A 55 27.99 -23.80 0.11
C CYS A 55 28.50 -25.22 -0.21
N GLN A 56 29.12 -25.40 -1.39
CA GLN A 56 29.78 -26.64 -1.82
C GLN A 56 31.24 -26.74 -1.36
N GLU A 57 31.72 -25.83 -0.51
CA GLU A 57 33.11 -25.74 -0.03
C GLU A 57 34.16 -25.63 -1.15
N LYS A 58 33.75 -25.15 -2.33
CA LYS A 58 34.66 -24.90 -3.45
C LYS A 58 35.37 -23.56 -3.25
N GLN A 59 36.63 -23.47 -3.68
CA GLN A 59 37.31 -22.18 -3.75
C GLN A 59 36.63 -21.29 -4.78
N ALA A 60 36.38 -20.04 -4.40
CA ALA A 60 35.74 -19.05 -5.25
C ALA A 60 36.36 -17.67 -5.03
N ASP A 61 36.36 -16.87 -6.09
CA ASP A 61 36.86 -15.50 -6.11
C ASP A 61 35.69 -14.54 -6.38
N TYR A 62 35.80 -13.28 -5.97
CA TYR A 62 34.74 -12.27 -6.19
C TYR A 62 34.49 -12.05 -7.69
N LYS A 63 35.47 -12.35 -8.54
CA LYS A 63 35.37 -12.29 -10.00
C LYS A 63 34.32 -13.25 -10.57
N GLU A 64 33.92 -14.27 -9.82
CA GLU A 64 32.89 -15.22 -10.22
C GLU A 64 31.57 -14.54 -10.60
N ILE A 65 31.26 -13.38 -9.98
CA ILE A 65 30.03 -12.63 -10.30
C ILE A 65 29.96 -12.20 -11.78
N PHE A 66 31.10 -12.12 -12.46
CA PHE A 66 31.19 -11.73 -13.87
C PHE A 66 31.22 -12.92 -14.83
N LEU A 67 31.47 -14.14 -14.33
CA LEU A 67 31.65 -15.32 -15.19
C LEU A 67 30.35 -15.81 -15.82
N HIS A 68 29.21 -15.47 -15.22
CA HIS A 68 27.89 -15.96 -15.64
C HIS A 68 27.12 -15.00 -16.54
N PHE A 69 27.80 -14.01 -17.13
CA PHE A 69 27.19 -13.08 -18.10
C PHE A 69 26.69 -13.75 -19.38
N ALA A 70 27.11 -14.98 -19.70
CA ALA A 70 26.50 -15.75 -20.79
C ALA A 70 24.99 -15.97 -20.56
N GLY A 71 24.54 -16.05 -19.31
CA GLY A 71 23.13 -16.10 -18.91
C GLY A 71 22.47 -14.74 -18.74
N PHE A 72 23.03 -13.67 -19.33
CA PHE A 72 22.54 -12.30 -19.20
C PHE A 72 21.07 -12.16 -19.59
N LEU A 73 20.72 -12.58 -20.80
CA LEU A 73 19.36 -12.38 -21.33
C LEU A 73 18.28 -13.06 -20.47
N PRO A 74 18.38 -14.36 -20.12
CA PRO A 74 17.35 -14.99 -19.31
C PRO A 74 17.25 -14.38 -17.91
N THR A 75 18.37 -14.03 -17.27
CA THR A 75 18.35 -13.41 -15.93
C THR A 75 17.78 -11.98 -15.95
N LEU A 76 18.09 -11.19 -16.98
CA LEU A 76 17.47 -9.89 -17.21
C LEU A 76 15.95 -10.02 -17.39
N LEU A 77 15.49 -10.95 -18.23
CA LEU A 77 14.06 -11.17 -18.45
C LEU A 77 13.34 -11.59 -17.18
N ILE A 78 13.95 -12.45 -16.35
CA ILE A 78 13.39 -12.84 -15.04
C ILE A 78 13.24 -11.63 -14.13
N VAL A 79 14.28 -10.80 -14.01
CA VAL A 79 14.23 -9.59 -13.17
C VAL A 79 13.26 -8.55 -13.71
N LEU A 80 13.13 -8.38 -15.03
CA LEU A 80 12.13 -7.50 -15.64
C LEU A 80 10.70 -8.00 -15.37
N LEU A 81 10.45 -9.31 -15.52
CA LEU A 81 9.15 -9.91 -15.19
C LEU A 81 8.82 -9.72 -13.71
N ALA A 82 9.78 -9.99 -12.82
CA ALA A 82 9.61 -9.74 -11.39
C ALA A 82 9.36 -8.25 -11.11
N GLY A 83 10.07 -7.34 -11.79
CA GLY A 83 9.88 -5.90 -11.70
C GLY A 83 8.47 -5.45 -12.10
N LEU A 84 7.90 -6.04 -13.16
CA LEU A 84 6.51 -5.80 -13.54
C LEU A 84 5.54 -6.25 -12.45
N VAL A 85 5.76 -7.43 -11.85
CA VAL A 85 4.94 -7.92 -10.73
C VAL A 85 5.09 -7.02 -9.51
N TYR A 86 6.31 -6.58 -9.17
CA TYR A 86 6.55 -5.62 -8.11
C TYR A 86 5.85 -4.28 -8.35
N LEU A 87 5.81 -3.81 -9.60
CA LEU A 87 5.07 -2.60 -9.98
C LEU A 87 3.56 -2.78 -9.71
N LEU A 88 2.99 -3.92 -10.09
CA LEU A 88 1.58 -4.23 -9.80
C LEU A 88 1.30 -4.30 -8.30
N ILE A 89 2.16 -4.97 -7.54
CA ILE A 89 2.05 -5.03 -6.07
C ILE A 89 2.14 -3.63 -5.49
N TRP A 90 3.07 -2.81 -5.98
CA TRP A 90 3.24 -1.43 -5.52
C TRP A 90 1.96 -0.60 -5.76
N VAL A 91 1.28 -0.77 -6.89
CA VAL A 91 -0.03 -0.14 -7.15
C VAL A 91 -1.07 -0.58 -6.11
N ILE A 92 -1.22 -1.89 -5.90
CA ILE A 92 -2.16 -2.46 -4.91
C ILE A 92 -1.82 -1.98 -3.49
N SER A 93 -0.54 -1.79 -3.19
CA SER A 93 -0.05 -1.32 -1.90
C SER A 93 -0.49 0.11 -1.57
N GLY A 94 -1.07 0.84 -2.53
CA GLY A 94 -1.70 2.15 -2.30
C GLY A 94 -2.99 2.09 -1.45
N ILE A 95 -3.57 0.90 -1.24
CA ILE A 95 -4.74 0.71 -0.39
C ILE A 95 -4.29 0.75 1.08
N PRO A 96 -4.82 1.66 1.94
CA PRO A 96 -4.46 1.72 3.35
C PRO A 96 -4.69 0.38 4.06
N VAL A 97 -3.77 0.01 4.96
CA VAL A 97 -3.79 -1.22 5.78
C VAL A 97 -3.68 -2.51 4.95
N ILE A 98 -4.64 -2.81 4.08
CA ILE A 98 -4.70 -4.04 3.28
C ILE A 98 -3.56 -4.10 2.26
N GLY A 99 -3.31 -3.00 1.55
CA GLY A 99 -2.23 -2.94 0.56
C GLY A 99 -0.85 -3.11 1.21
N TRP A 100 -0.64 -2.51 2.38
CA TRP A 100 0.61 -2.65 3.13
C TRP A 100 0.83 -4.08 3.64
N LEU A 101 -0.21 -4.72 4.19
CA LEU A 101 -0.16 -6.12 4.62
C LEU A 101 0.16 -7.06 3.44
N LEU A 102 -0.53 -6.88 2.31
CA LEU A 102 -0.26 -7.66 1.10
C LEU A 102 1.17 -7.48 0.61
N HIS A 103 1.70 -6.26 0.62
CA HIS A 103 3.09 -5.99 0.25
C HIS A 103 4.07 -6.78 1.12
N PHE A 104 3.88 -6.72 2.44
CA PHE A 104 4.73 -7.41 3.41
C PHE A 104 4.68 -8.94 3.26
N ILE A 105 3.51 -9.48 2.96
CA ILE A 105 3.30 -10.92 2.81
C ILE A 105 3.90 -11.42 1.48
N ILE A 106 3.67 -10.71 0.38
CA ILE A 106 3.99 -11.20 -0.98
C ILE A 106 5.46 -10.97 -1.35
N THR A 107 6.04 -9.85 -0.92
CA THR A 107 7.41 -9.42 -1.33
C THR A 107 8.49 -10.46 -1.01
N PRO A 108 8.55 -11.06 0.20
CA PRO A 108 9.56 -12.09 0.50
C PRO A 108 9.45 -13.32 -0.40
N ALA A 109 8.22 -13.79 -0.63
CA ALA A 109 7.98 -14.93 -1.50
C ALA A 109 8.40 -14.63 -2.94
N LEU A 110 8.05 -13.45 -3.46
CA LEU A 110 8.41 -13.03 -4.81
C LEU A 110 9.93 -12.89 -5.00
N ALA A 111 10.63 -12.29 -4.02
CA ALA A 111 12.08 -12.16 -4.04
C ALA A 111 12.76 -13.54 -4.07
N PHE A 112 12.26 -14.47 -3.25
CA PHE A 112 12.77 -15.83 -3.18
C PHE A 112 12.52 -16.64 -4.46
N ILE A 113 11.31 -16.58 -5.02
CA ILE A 113 10.96 -17.21 -6.30
C ILE A 113 11.84 -16.67 -7.44
N THR A 114 12.11 -15.36 -7.43
CA THR A 114 12.96 -14.70 -8.41
C THR A 114 14.41 -15.16 -8.28
N GLY A 115 14.94 -15.22 -7.05
CA GLY A 115 16.28 -15.73 -6.77
C GLY A 115 16.45 -17.17 -7.24
N LEU A 116 15.51 -18.06 -6.90
CA LEU A 116 15.51 -19.44 -7.39
C LEU A 116 15.42 -19.52 -8.92
N ALA A 117 14.55 -18.72 -9.55
CA ALA A 117 14.43 -18.70 -11.01
C ALA A 117 15.75 -18.29 -11.68
N VAL A 118 16.44 -17.28 -11.14
CA VAL A 118 17.75 -16.85 -11.63
C VAL A 118 18.77 -18.00 -11.49
N THR A 119 18.80 -18.69 -10.34
CA THR A 119 19.69 -19.84 -10.16
C THR A 119 19.40 -20.96 -11.14
N PHE A 120 18.12 -21.32 -11.33
CA PHE A 120 17.70 -22.33 -12.32
C PHE A 120 18.09 -21.94 -13.75
N ALA A 121 17.92 -20.67 -14.13
CA ALA A 121 18.31 -20.19 -15.44
C ALA A 121 19.83 -20.29 -15.68
N LEU A 122 20.65 -20.08 -14.64
CA LEU A 122 22.11 -20.13 -14.75
C LEU A 122 22.67 -21.56 -14.67
N GLU A 123 22.29 -22.35 -13.68
CA GLU A 123 22.83 -23.70 -13.47
C GLU A 123 22.26 -24.70 -14.49
N GLN A 124 20.95 -24.66 -14.73
CA GLN A 124 20.27 -25.60 -15.63
C GLN A 124 20.12 -25.05 -17.06
N LYS A 125 20.62 -23.83 -17.33
CA LYS A 125 20.55 -23.17 -18.65
C LYS A 125 19.12 -23.08 -19.19
N LEU A 126 18.14 -22.97 -18.31
CA LEU A 126 16.73 -22.88 -18.69
C LEU A 126 16.39 -21.51 -19.28
N PRO A 127 15.46 -21.43 -20.25
CA PRO A 127 14.91 -20.16 -20.68
C PRO A 127 14.11 -19.51 -19.54
N ALA A 128 14.00 -18.18 -19.56
CA ALA A 128 13.46 -17.38 -18.46
C ALA A 128 12.09 -17.86 -17.95
N LEU A 129 11.15 -18.12 -18.86
CA LEU A 129 9.79 -18.54 -18.48
C LEU A 129 9.76 -19.92 -17.83
N ASP A 130 10.58 -20.85 -18.31
CA ASP A 130 10.61 -22.21 -17.76
C ASP A 130 11.32 -22.22 -16.40
N ALA A 131 12.34 -21.39 -16.22
CA ALA A 131 12.98 -21.17 -14.92
C ALA A 131 11.99 -20.59 -13.88
N VAL A 132 11.14 -19.64 -14.28
CA VAL A 132 10.09 -19.07 -13.40
C VAL A 132 9.01 -20.10 -13.09
N LYS A 133 8.51 -20.84 -14.08
CA LYS A 133 7.54 -21.93 -13.85
C LYS A 133 8.12 -22.99 -12.92
N ARG A 134 9.42 -23.30 -13.08
CA ARG A 134 10.12 -24.26 -12.23
C ARG A 134 10.22 -23.77 -10.79
N SER A 135 10.67 -22.53 -10.57
CA SER A 135 10.78 -21.97 -9.22
C SER A 135 9.41 -21.85 -8.53
N LEU A 136 8.36 -21.52 -9.27
CA LEU A 136 6.98 -21.56 -8.77
C LEU A 136 6.54 -22.98 -8.40
N GLY A 137 6.77 -23.96 -9.28
CA GLY A 137 6.44 -25.37 -9.03
C GLY A 137 7.09 -25.89 -7.74
N VAL A 138 8.37 -25.58 -7.55
CA VAL A 138 9.13 -25.86 -6.33
C VAL A 138 8.46 -25.25 -5.10
N CYS A 139 8.17 -23.95 -5.15
CA CYS A 139 7.59 -23.23 -4.00
C CYS A 139 6.22 -23.79 -3.60
N LEU A 140 5.48 -24.39 -4.53
CA LEU A 140 4.19 -25.01 -4.27
C LEU A 140 4.27 -26.45 -3.74
N THR A 141 5.44 -27.09 -3.72
CA THR A 141 5.60 -28.44 -3.13
C THR A 141 5.45 -28.43 -1.61
N ALA A 142 5.96 -27.39 -0.95
CA ALA A 142 5.91 -27.21 0.50
C ALA A 142 5.68 -25.72 0.81
N PRO A 143 4.49 -25.17 0.48
CA PRO A 143 4.26 -23.74 0.42
C PRO A 143 4.47 -23.06 1.78
N GLN A 144 4.01 -23.67 2.87
CA GLN A 144 4.16 -23.12 4.22
C GLN A 144 5.64 -23.05 4.64
N THR A 145 6.38 -24.14 4.51
CA THR A 145 7.77 -24.23 4.95
C THR A 145 8.70 -23.34 4.11
N LEU A 146 8.51 -23.33 2.79
CA LEU A 146 9.31 -22.49 1.89
C LEU A 146 8.95 -21.01 2.05
N TYR A 147 7.67 -20.70 2.28
CA TYR A 147 7.25 -19.33 2.57
C TYR A 147 7.89 -18.81 3.86
N LEU A 148 7.76 -19.54 4.97
CA LEU A 148 8.34 -19.12 6.25
C LEU A 148 9.86 -18.94 6.15
N TYR A 149 10.55 -19.85 5.48
CA TYR A 149 11.97 -19.70 5.23
C TYR A 149 12.28 -18.45 4.41
N SER A 150 11.57 -18.23 3.29
CA SER A 150 11.74 -17.04 2.45
C SER A 150 11.53 -15.75 3.23
N LEU A 151 10.52 -15.72 4.10
CA LEU A 151 10.24 -14.60 4.96
C LEU A 151 11.44 -14.30 5.85
N VAL A 152 11.95 -15.30 6.57
CA VAL A 152 13.08 -15.12 7.48
C VAL A 152 14.34 -14.64 6.75
N ILE A 153 14.75 -15.30 5.66
CA ILE A 153 16.01 -14.95 4.99
C ILE A 153 15.94 -13.61 4.26
N ILE A 154 14.79 -13.24 3.67
CA ILE A 154 14.64 -11.97 2.97
C ILE A 154 14.56 -10.82 3.96
N TRP A 155 13.88 -11.01 5.09
CA TRP A 155 13.87 -10.00 6.16
C TRP A 155 15.23 -9.75 6.76
N LEU A 156 15.96 -10.82 7.13
CA LEU A 156 17.33 -10.71 7.62
C LEU A 156 18.24 -10.04 6.59
N GLY A 157 18.10 -10.40 5.31
CA GLY A 157 18.87 -9.82 4.22
C GLY A 157 18.53 -8.36 3.91
N SER A 158 17.29 -7.95 4.16
CA SER A 158 16.79 -6.60 3.89
C SER A 158 16.87 -5.67 5.10
N LEU A 159 17.28 -6.17 6.27
CA LEU A 159 17.34 -5.38 7.51
C LEU A 159 18.17 -4.09 7.34
N GLY A 160 19.25 -4.17 6.55
CA GLY A 160 20.10 -3.02 6.28
C GLY A 160 19.47 -1.92 5.43
N ALA A 161 18.40 -2.22 4.68
CA ALA A 161 17.67 -1.21 3.90
C ALA A 161 16.93 -0.22 4.81
N PHE A 162 16.54 -0.62 6.02
CA PHE A 162 15.87 0.25 7.00
C PHE A 162 16.84 1.26 7.66
N LEU A 163 18.16 1.05 7.54
CA LEU A 163 19.20 1.84 8.19
C LEU A 163 20.03 2.68 7.17
N PHE A 164 19.37 3.34 6.22
CA PHE A 164 20.02 4.25 5.24
C PHE A 164 20.94 3.58 4.20
N PHE A 165 20.49 2.49 3.57
CA PHE A 165 21.10 1.79 2.40
C PHE A 165 22.51 1.19 2.58
N PHE A 166 23.47 1.91 3.16
CA PHE A 166 24.83 1.41 3.40
C PHE A 166 24.85 0.08 4.18
N PRO A 167 23.94 -0.15 5.15
CA PRO A 167 23.90 -1.42 5.86
C PRO A 167 23.42 -2.60 5.01
N VAL A 168 22.80 -2.37 3.85
CA VAL A 168 22.32 -3.46 2.97
C VAL A 168 23.47 -4.31 2.42
N ILE A 169 24.65 -3.72 2.24
CA ILE A 169 25.85 -4.43 1.76
C ILE A 169 26.25 -5.52 2.76
N PHE A 170 26.00 -5.30 4.06
CA PHE A 170 26.30 -6.27 5.11
C PHE A 170 25.22 -7.34 5.23
N THR A 171 23.95 -6.99 5.05
CA THR A 171 22.84 -7.93 5.28
C THR A 171 22.48 -8.74 4.04
N ALA A 172 22.54 -8.17 2.84
CA ALA A 172 22.13 -8.83 1.59
C ALA A 172 22.80 -10.19 1.33
N PRO A 173 24.09 -10.43 1.66
CA PRO A 173 24.72 -11.74 1.48
C PRO A 173 23.97 -12.88 2.19
N ILE A 174 23.32 -12.60 3.34
CA ILE A 174 22.53 -13.58 4.10
C ILE A 174 21.39 -14.12 3.24
N ALA A 175 20.68 -13.25 2.51
CA ALA A 175 19.60 -13.67 1.61
C ALA A 175 20.13 -14.50 0.44
N PHE A 176 21.25 -14.10 -0.17
CA PHE A 176 21.84 -14.82 -1.30
C PHE A 176 22.35 -16.22 -0.92
N ILE A 177 23.01 -16.37 0.23
CA ILE A 177 23.39 -17.69 0.77
C ILE A 177 22.14 -18.52 1.08
N GLY A 178 21.10 -17.89 1.66
CA GLY A 178 19.84 -18.55 1.94
C GLY A 178 19.15 -19.10 0.69
N ILE A 179 19.15 -18.35 -0.41
CA ILE A 179 18.65 -18.80 -1.72
C ILE A 179 19.52 -19.95 -2.26
N ALA A 180 20.84 -19.85 -2.18
CA ALA A 180 21.76 -20.88 -2.65
C ALA A 180 21.58 -22.22 -1.89
N LEU A 181 21.41 -22.18 -0.57
CA LEU A 181 21.12 -23.39 0.22
C LEU A 181 19.75 -23.98 -0.10
N ALA A 182 18.73 -23.14 -0.26
CA ALA A 182 17.41 -23.63 -0.64
C ALA A 182 17.43 -24.28 -2.03
N TYR A 183 18.19 -23.73 -2.97
CA TYR A 183 18.39 -24.35 -4.28
C TYR A 183 18.98 -25.75 -4.16
N GLN A 184 20.06 -25.95 -3.38
CA GLN A 184 20.67 -27.27 -3.18
C GLN A 184 19.70 -28.27 -2.55
N GLU A 185 18.93 -27.85 -1.54
CA GLU A 185 17.95 -28.72 -0.90
C GLU A 185 16.81 -29.11 -1.83
N VAL A 186 16.37 -28.18 -2.68
CA VAL A 186 15.31 -28.43 -3.65
C VAL A 186 15.80 -29.39 -4.73
N GLU A 187 16.98 -29.13 -5.29
CA GLU A 187 17.58 -29.99 -6.30
C GLU A 187 17.77 -31.42 -5.78
N ALA A 188 18.22 -31.58 -4.53
CA ALA A 188 18.36 -32.88 -3.88
C ALA A 188 17.02 -33.63 -3.69
N ARG A 189 15.89 -32.92 -3.68
CA ARG A 189 14.54 -33.51 -3.49
C ARG A 189 13.82 -33.83 -4.80
N GLU A 190 14.28 -33.32 -5.94
CA GLU A 190 13.46 -33.16 -7.15
C GLU A 190 13.46 -34.33 -8.16
N SER A 191 13.62 -35.58 -7.71
CA SER A 191 13.43 -36.75 -8.59
C SER A 191 11.97 -37.05 -8.98
N LYS A 192 10.99 -36.19 -8.66
CA LYS A 192 9.59 -36.30 -9.11
C LYS A 192 9.03 -34.93 -9.51
N SER A 193 8.76 -34.75 -10.80
CA SER A 193 8.19 -33.54 -11.38
C SER A 193 6.69 -33.40 -11.09
N LEU A 194 6.26 -32.17 -10.82
CA LEU A 194 4.85 -31.79 -10.76
C LEU A 194 4.60 -30.66 -11.76
N THR A 195 3.58 -30.83 -12.59
CA THR A 195 3.06 -29.80 -13.48
C THR A 195 2.00 -28.98 -12.76
N LEU A 196 2.14 -27.65 -12.82
CA LEU A 196 1.30 -26.68 -12.15
C LEU A 196 -0.06 -26.57 -12.88
N ASN A 197 -1.02 -27.42 -12.53
CA ASN A 197 -2.37 -27.41 -13.12
C ASN A 197 -3.38 -26.72 -12.19
N LEU A 198 -3.31 -25.39 -12.14
CA LEU A 198 -4.40 -24.57 -11.57
C LEU A 198 -5.65 -24.70 -12.44
N GLY A 199 -6.81 -24.96 -11.85
CA GLY A 199 -8.08 -25.08 -12.55
C GLY A 199 -8.47 -23.76 -13.22
N GLN A 200 -9.13 -23.83 -14.39
CA GLN A 200 -9.53 -22.63 -15.14
C GLN A 200 -10.39 -21.67 -14.32
N LYS A 201 -11.20 -22.20 -13.39
CA LYS A 201 -12.07 -21.42 -12.50
C LYS A 201 -11.27 -20.63 -11.46
N GLU A 202 -10.28 -21.26 -10.80
CA GLU A 202 -9.41 -20.59 -9.83
C GLU A 202 -8.55 -19.52 -10.50
N LYS A 203 -8.04 -19.79 -11.72
CA LYS A 203 -7.32 -18.80 -12.53
C LYS A 203 -8.18 -17.57 -12.81
N ARG A 204 -9.45 -17.76 -13.20
CA ARG A 204 -10.36 -16.64 -13.50
C ARG A 204 -10.67 -15.81 -12.26
N ILE A 205 -10.98 -16.45 -11.14
CA ILE A 205 -11.30 -15.75 -9.87
C ILE A 205 -10.07 -14.99 -9.36
N GLY A 206 -8.90 -15.62 -9.37
CA GLY A 206 -7.65 -14.95 -8.98
C GLY A 206 -7.34 -13.74 -9.85
N LEU A 207 -7.53 -13.86 -11.18
CA LEU A 207 -7.31 -12.77 -12.12
C LEU A 207 -8.31 -11.62 -11.92
N THR A 208 -9.59 -11.92 -11.67
CA THR A 208 -10.62 -10.87 -11.46
C THR A 208 -10.39 -10.12 -10.15
N VAL A 209 -10.03 -10.83 -9.07
CA VAL A 209 -9.68 -10.21 -7.78
C VAL A 209 -8.43 -9.33 -7.93
N LEU A 210 -7.38 -9.83 -8.60
CA LEU A 210 -6.16 -9.08 -8.83
C LEU A 210 -6.43 -7.82 -9.67
N ALA A 211 -7.21 -7.95 -10.75
CA ALA A 211 -7.59 -6.81 -11.60
C ALA A 211 -8.39 -5.76 -10.81
N GLY A 212 -9.33 -6.18 -9.96
CA GLY A 212 -10.09 -5.29 -9.09
C GLY A 212 -9.20 -4.54 -8.09
N LEU A 213 -8.25 -5.23 -7.45
CA LEU A 213 -7.29 -4.63 -6.51
C LEU A 213 -6.36 -3.63 -7.19
N ILE A 214 -5.88 -3.95 -8.40
CA ILE A 214 -5.04 -3.04 -9.19
C ILE A 214 -5.84 -1.79 -9.55
N LEU A 215 -7.06 -1.96 -10.09
CA LEU A 215 -7.91 -0.83 -10.50
C LEU A 215 -8.21 0.08 -9.30
N PHE A 216 -8.59 -0.52 -8.16
CA PHE A 216 -8.90 0.21 -6.94
C PHE A 216 -7.68 0.95 -6.37
N GLY A 217 -6.51 0.28 -6.30
CA GLY A 217 -5.27 0.92 -5.86
C GLY A 217 -4.81 2.06 -6.79
N LEU A 218 -5.04 1.91 -8.10
CA LEU A 218 -4.71 2.92 -9.10
C LEU A 218 -5.65 4.14 -9.00
N VAL A 219 -6.94 3.91 -8.77
CA VAL A 219 -7.91 4.99 -8.48
C VAL A 219 -7.49 5.74 -7.22
N LEU A 220 -7.26 5.05 -6.09
CA LEU A 220 -6.84 5.72 -4.84
C LEU A 220 -5.54 6.52 -5.00
N ARG A 221 -4.58 6.05 -5.80
CA ARG A 221 -3.35 6.79 -6.08
C ARG A 221 -3.56 8.00 -6.99
N LEU A 222 -4.42 7.88 -8.02
CA LEU A 222 -4.68 8.96 -8.96
C LEU A 222 -5.65 10.02 -8.43
N THR A 223 -6.61 9.64 -7.58
CA THR A 223 -7.66 10.53 -7.06
C THR A 223 -7.43 10.95 -5.61
N GLY A 224 -6.82 10.10 -4.79
CA GLY A 224 -6.66 10.31 -3.34
C GLY A 224 -5.37 11.03 -2.92
N GLY A 225 -4.50 11.45 -3.85
CA GLY A 225 -3.25 12.15 -3.50
C GLY A 225 -2.24 11.31 -2.71
N TYR A 226 -2.44 9.99 -2.60
CA TYR A 226 -1.60 9.08 -1.82
C TYR A 226 -0.35 8.68 -2.63
N GLN A 227 0.68 9.52 -2.62
CA GLN A 227 2.02 9.12 -3.05
C GLN A 227 2.81 8.57 -1.85
N PRO A 228 3.17 7.28 -1.80
CA PRO A 228 4.22 6.84 -0.89
C PRO A 228 5.54 7.47 -1.36
N SER A 229 6.08 8.40 -0.58
CA SER A 229 7.43 8.92 -0.82
C SER A 229 8.45 7.82 -0.51
N LEU A 230 9.50 7.74 -1.33
CA LEU A 230 10.66 6.86 -1.13
C LEU A 230 11.41 7.13 0.21
N PHE A 231 11.06 8.21 0.91
CA PHE A 231 11.64 8.65 2.18
C PHE A 231 10.55 9.12 3.15
N GLY A 232 9.78 8.19 3.72
CA GLY A 232 9.26 8.29 5.09
C GLY A 232 8.39 9.50 5.51
N ARG A 233 7.86 10.30 4.59
CA ARG A 233 6.85 11.32 4.91
C ARG A 233 5.73 11.28 3.88
N SER A 234 4.55 10.85 4.31
CA SER A 234 3.30 10.99 3.58
C SER A 234 2.93 12.48 3.54
N VAL A 235 3.03 13.10 2.37
CA VAL A 235 2.54 14.45 2.13
C VAL A 235 1.40 14.34 1.13
N PHE A 236 0.20 14.79 1.52
CA PHE A 236 -0.92 15.01 0.61
C PHE A 236 -0.56 16.14 -0.37
N THR A 237 0.07 15.83 -1.49
CA THR A 237 0.29 16.82 -2.56
C THR A 237 -0.83 16.75 -3.59
N ARG A 238 -1.77 17.69 -3.46
CA ARG A 238 -2.81 18.02 -4.44
C ARG A 238 -2.16 18.72 -5.63
N ASN A 239 -2.02 18.04 -6.78
CA ASN A 239 -1.91 18.72 -8.09
C ASN A 239 -1.97 17.74 -9.28
N ARG A 240 -3.15 17.64 -9.93
CA ARG A 240 -3.33 17.63 -11.40
C ARG A 240 -4.84 17.63 -11.74
N PRO A 241 -5.43 18.72 -12.26
CA PRO A 241 -6.90 18.89 -12.26
C PRO A 241 -7.68 18.26 -13.44
N ASP A 242 -7.08 18.00 -14.60
CA ASP A 242 -7.88 18.08 -15.84
C ASP A 242 -8.26 16.74 -16.53
N PHE A 243 -7.59 15.63 -16.21
CA PHE A 243 -7.82 14.34 -16.94
C PHE A 243 -8.73 13.36 -16.18
N GLY A 244 -8.77 13.43 -14.85
CA GLY A 244 -9.56 12.52 -14.02
C GLY A 244 -11.07 12.78 -14.07
N GLU A 245 -11.47 14.04 -14.27
CA GLU A 245 -12.88 14.48 -14.16
C GLU A 245 -13.78 13.88 -15.24
N ARG A 246 -13.31 13.79 -16.49
CA ARG A 246 -14.12 13.27 -17.61
C ARG A 246 -14.29 11.75 -17.59
N VAL A 247 -13.32 11.05 -17.01
CA VAL A 247 -13.28 9.58 -16.96
C VAL A 247 -13.98 9.07 -15.71
N ALA A 248 -13.77 9.72 -14.56
CA ALA A 248 -14.43 9.37 -13.30
C ALA A 248 -15.95 9.58 -13.36
N GLY A 249 -16.42 10.71 -13.91
CA GLY A 249 -17.86 10.97 -14.04
C GLY A 249 -18.58 9.93 -14.90
N LYS A 250 -17.97 9.53 -16.03
CA LYS A 250 -18.56 8.53 -16.95
C LYS A 250 -18.54 7.10 -16.40
N ILE A 251 -17.49 6.72 -15.67
CA ILE A 251 -17.36 5.37 -15.11
C ILE A 251 -18.28 5.22 -13.89
N LEU A 252 -18.34 6.23 -13.01
CA LEU A 252 -19.20 6.18 -11.82
C LEU A 252 -20.68 6.17 -12.20
N SER A 253 -21.11 6.99 -13.17
CA SER A 253 -22.49 6.94 -13.67
C SER A 253 -22.87 5.60 -14.30
N SER A 254 -21.90 4.87 -14.86
CA SER A 254 -22.14 3.56 -15.46
C SER A 254 -22.27 2.41 -14.45
N ILE A 255 -21.77 2.61 -13.23
CA ILE A 255 -21.76 1.60 -12.16
C ILE A 255 -22.87 1.88 -11.13
N THR A 256 -23.14 3.14 -10.80
CA THR A 256 -24.16 3.51 -9.79
C THR A 256 -25.55 3.71 -10.39
N GLY A 257 -25.66 3.86 -11.71
CA GLY A 257 -26.94 4.17 -12.38
C GLY A 257 -27.43 5.62 -12.17
N GLU A 258 -26.67 6.45 -11.44
CA GLU A 258 -27.04 7.83 -11.11
C GLU A 258 -26.02 8.85 -11.61
N LYS A 259 -26.50 10.06 -11.90
CA LYS A 259 -25.71 11.15 -12.47
C LYS A 259 -24.79 11.75 -11.38
N VAL A 260 -23.48 11.61 -11.56
CA VAL A 260 -22.46 12.17 -10.66
C VAL A 260 -21.89 13.46 -11.25
N GLU A 261 -22.01 14.56 -10.52
CA GLU A 261 -21.50 15.88 -10.92
C GLU A 261 -20.40 16.35 -9.96
N VAL A 262 -19.23 16.73 -10.48
CA VAL A 262 -18.08 17.21 -9.69
C VAL A 262 -17.84 18.68 -10.00
N THR A 263 -17.62 19.50 -8.97
CA THR A 263 -17.27 20.93 -9.13
C THR A 263 -15.83 21.08 -9.63
N ARG A 264 -15.59 22.12 -10.45
CA ARG A 264 -14.31 22.38 -11.18
C ARG A 264 -13.07 22.57 -10.30
N ASP A 265 -13.24 22.73 -8.99
CA ASP A 265 -12.17 22.86 -8.00
C ASP A 265 -11.92 21.56 -7.20
N GLY A 266 -12.72 20.52 -7.45
CA GLY A 266 -12.67 19.23 -6.74
C GLY A 266 -13.05 19.33 -5.26
N SER A 267 -13.68 20.42 -4.84
CA SER A 267 -14.05 20.65 -3.44
C SER A 267 -15.33 19.93 -3.05
N SER A 268 -16.16 19.54 -4.01
CA SER A 268 -17.40 18.81 -3.78
C SER A 268 -17.80 17.89 -4.95
N PHE A 269 -18.50 16.81 -4.66
CA PHE A 269 -19.12 15.94 -5.65
C PHE A 269 -20.56 15.61 -5.25
N LYS A 270 -21.45 15.49 -6.24
CA LYS A 270 -22.87 15.18 -6.07
C LYS A 270 -23.16 13.77 -6.55
N VAL A 271 -23.83 12.96 -5.73
CA VAL A 271 -24.31 11.60 -6.06
C VAL A 271 -25.78 11.53 -5.65
N GLY A 272 -26.69 11.25 -6.59
CA GLY A 272 -28.11 11.09 -6.26
C GLY A 272 -28.80 12.30 -5.62
N GLY A 273 -28.27 13.52 -5.83
CA GLY A 273 -28.75 14.75 -5.18
C GLY A 273 -28.02 15.13 -3.88
N VAL A 274 -27.28 14.19 -3.28
CA VAL A 274 -26.47 14.40 -2.07
C VAL A 274 -25.11 14.97 -2.45
N THR A 275 -24.69 16.04 -1.76
CA THR A 275 -23.42 16.75 -1.96
C THR A 275 -22.42 16.36 -0.87
N ILE A 276 -21.21 15.98 -1.28
CA ILE A 276 -20.11 15.59 -0.38
C ILE A 276 -18.90 16.45 -0.72
N GLY A 277 -18.27 17.11 0.27
CA GLY A 277 -17.15 18.00 -0.02
C GLY A 277 -16.45 18.60 1.20
N ASN A 278 -15.50 19.50 0.96
CA ASN A 278 -14.79 20.28 1.99
C ASN A 278 -15.20 21.77 1.99
N GLN A 279 -16.33 22.08 1.37
CA GLN A 279 -16.97 23.39 1.40
C GLN A 279 -18.47 23.23 1.61
N LEU A 280 -19.09 24.21 2.26
CA LEU A 280 -20.54 24.29 2.35
C LEU A 280 -21.15 24.63 0.99
N PRO A 281 -22.30 24.05 0.62
CA PRO A 281 -22.97 24.39 -0.61
C PRO A 281 -23.46 25.85 -0.58
N LYS A 282 -23.54 26.49 -1.75
CA LYS A 282 -24.02 27.89 -1.88
C LYS A 282 -25.44 28.10 -1.30
N GLY A 283 -26.24 27.04 -1.25
CA GLY A 283 -27.61 27.06 -0.75
C GLY A 283 -27.75 26.93 0.77
N TYR A 284 -26.65 26.75 1.52
CA TYR A 284 -26.70 26.42 2.94
C TYR A 284 -27.54 27.44 3.77
N PRO A 285 -28.41 26.98 4.70
CA PRO A 285 -29.31 27.86 5.44
C PRO A 285 -28.56 28.92 6.26
N ARG A 286 -28.92 30.19 6.04
CA ARG A 286 -28.26 31.32 6.70
C ARG A 286 -28.68 31.52 8.16
N ASP A 287 -29.79 30.89 8.55
CA ASP A 287 -30.33 30.99 9.90
C ASP A 287 -29.79 29.91 10.85
N VAL A 288 -28.92 29.02 10.34
CA VAL A 288 -28.11 28.10 11.11
C VAL A 288 -26.75 28.74 11.37
N PRO A 289 -26.40 29.05 12.63
CA PRO A 289 -25.17 29.76 12.92
C PRO A 289 -23.93 28.90 12.63
N LEU A 290 -22.92 29.51 12.01
CA LEU A 290 -21.62 28.89 11.75
C LEU A 290 -20.56 29.60 12.59
N TYR A 291 -19.70 28.83 13.27
CA TYR A 291 -18.65 29.44 14.08
C TYR A 291 -17.59 30.10 13.17
N PRO A 292 -17.37 31.43 13.27
CA PRO A 292 -16.59 32.18 12.28
C PRO A 292 -15.10 31.85 12.27
N LYS A 293 -14.59 31.27 13.37
CA LYS A 293 -13.18 30.87 13.52
C LYS A 293 -12.98 29.36 13.35
N ALA A 294 -13.93 28.67 12.74
CA ALA A 294 -13.80 27.25 12.44
C ALA A 294 -13.53 27.03 10.94
N GLU A 295 -12.68 26.07 10.62
CA GLU A 295 -12.41 25.62 9.26
C GLU A 295 -13.26 24.40 8.94
N ILE A 296 -13.87 24.37 7.75
CA ILE A 296 -14.69 23.22 7.30
C ILE A 296 -13.75 22.07 6.93
N GLN A 297 -13.93 20.94 7.59
CA GLN A 297 -13.19 19.70 7.31
C GLN A 297 -13.96 18.82 6.33
N SER A 298 -15.28 18.72 6.51
CA SER A 298 -16.14 17.92 5.65
C SER A 298 -17.60 18.39 5.66
N TYR A 299 -18.30 18.11 4.57
CA TYR A 299 -19.73 18.34 4.39
C TYR A 299 -20.34 17.11 3.71
N PHE A 300 -21.50 16.70 4.19
CA PHE A 300 -22.31 15.62 3.65
C PHE A 300 -23.79 16.02 3.75
N GLY A 301 -24.52 16.15 2.65
CA GLY A 301 -25.95 16.44 2.70
C GLY A 301 -26.48 17.10 1.44
N ASP A 302 -27.73 17.55 1.46
CA ASP A 302 -28.37 18.05 0.24
C ASP A 302 -27.71 19.33 -0.28
N GLY A 303 -27.86 19.61 -1.59
CA GLY A 303 -27.27 20.80 -2.20
C GLY A 303 -27.84 22.14 -1.69
N ASN A 304 -28.95 22.11 -0.95
CA ASN A 304 -29.54 23.26 -0.27
C ASN A 304 -29.10 23.36 1.21
N GLY A 305 -28.30 22.42 1.72
CA GLY A 305 -27.86 22.41 3.12
C GLY A 305 -28.82 21.78 4.12
N GLU A 306 -30.06 21.45 3.73
CA GLU A 306 -30.98 20.70 4.57
C GLU A 306 -30.56 19.21 4.61
N ASN A 307 -30.98 18.46 5.63
CA ASN A 307 -30.59 17.04 5.83
C ASN A 307 -29.08 16.80 5.69
N SER A 308 -28.28 17.67 6.32
CA SER A 308 -26.83 17.70 6.16
C SER A 308 -26.09 17.53 7.46
N THR A 309 -24.83 17.13 7.36
CA THR A 309 -23.85 17.11 8.43
C THR A 309 -22.58 17.77 7.94
N ALA A 310 -22.12 18.78 8.68
CA ALA A 310 -20.89 19.50 8.43
C ALA A 310 -19.95 19.34 9.64
N THR A 311 -18.68 19.03 9.38
CA THR A 311 -17.64 18.93 10.40
C THR A 311 -16.69 20.10 10.27
N PHE A 312 -16.39 20.75 11.39
CA PHE A 312 -15.47 21.87 11.48
C PHE A 312 -14.40 21.61 12.54
N SER A 313 -13.22 22.23 12.39
CA SER A 313 -12.18 22.26 13.41
C SER A 313 -11.83 23.69 13.82
N THR A 314 -11.47 23.89 15.07
CA THR A 314 -11.00 25.17 15.58
C THR A 314 -10.06 25.01 16.78
N LYS A 315 -9.13 25.95 16.95
CA LYS A 315 -8.23 26.00 18.11
C LYS A 315 -8.87 26.64 19.36
N GLU A 316 -10.08 27.14 19.22
CA GLU A 316 -10.82 27.81 20.29
C GLU A 316 -11.31 26.82 21.35
N LYS A 317 -11.50 27.30 22.58
CA LYS A 317 -11.95 26.46 23.71
C LYS A 317 -13.43 26.06 23.56
N PRO A 318 -13.83 24.83 23.95
CA PRO A 318 -15.21 24.38 23.92
C PRO A 318 -16.21 25.37 24.52
N ASP A 319 -15.93 25.92 25.71
CA ASP A 319 -16.83 26.85 26.41
C ASP A 319 -17.13 28.12 25.58
N THR A 320 -16.16 28.60 24.81
CA THR A 320 -16.34 29.79 23.96
C THR A 320 -17.24 29.49 22.77
N ILE A 321 -17.14 28.27 22.24
CA ILE A 321 -17.94 27.79 21.12
C ILE A 321 -19.37 27.50 21.57
N ILE A 322 -19.54 26.86 22.73
CA ILE A 322 -20.85 26.59 23.35
C ILE A 322 -21.61 27.90 23.55
N ALA A 323 -20.98 28.89 24.21
CA ALA A 323 -21.60 30.20 24.45
C ALA A 323 -21.95 30.96 23.16
N PHE A 324 -21.19 30.75 22.08
CA PHE A 324 -21.54 31.30 20.77
C PHE A 324 -22.82 30.68 20.22
N TYR A 325 -22.92 29.35 20.22
CA TYR A 325 -24.06 28.64 19.65
C TYR A 325 -25.35 28.90 20.42
N GLU A 326 -25.32 28.88 21.75
CA GLU A 326 -26.50 29.19 22.57
C GLU A 326 -27.05 30.60 22.27
N ARG A 327 -26.16 31.59 22.18
CA ARG A 327 -26.55 32.98 21.87
C ARG A 327 -27.11 33.12 20.45
N GLU A 328 -26.41 32.62 19.44
CA GLU A 328 -26.81 32.82 18.04
C GLU A 328 -28.04 31.99 17.68
N LEU A 329 -28.20 30.78 18.23
CA LEU A 329 -29.41 29.98 18.04
C LEU A 329 -30.64 30.71 18.57
N THR A 330 -30.60 31.23 19.80
CA THR A 330 -31.71 32.01 20.36
C THR A 330 -32.01 33.26 19.54
N LYS A 331 -30.96 33.98 19.12
CA LYS A 331 -31.10 35.19 18.28
C LYS A 331 -31.75 34.89 16.93
N GLN A 332 -31.49 33.72 16.36
CA GLN A 332 -32.06 33.25 15.10
C GLN A 332 -33.42 32.54 15.29
N GLY A 333 -33.98 32.54 16.51
CA GLY A 333 -35.30 32.00 16.81
C GLY A 333 -35.37 30.48 16.93
N TRP A 334 -34.25 29.82 17.26
CA TRP A 334 -34.22 28.40 17.60
C TRP A 334 -34.43 28.21 19.10
N THR A 335 -35.24 27.21 19.46
CA THR A 335 -35.30 26.71 20.85
C THR A 335 -34.22 25.66 21.00
N HIS A 336 -33.38 25.72 22.04
CA HIS A 336 -32.29 24.75 22.20
C HIS A 336 -32.20 24.16 23.60
N LYS A 337 -31.60 22.98 23.70
CA LYS A 337 -31.23 22.29 24.94
C LYS A 337 -29.78 21.84 24.84
N THR A 338 -28.99 22.14 25.87
CA THR A 338 -27.59 21.75 25.98
C THR A 338 -27.45 20.56 26.92
N SER A 339 -26.76 19.50 26.49
CA SER A 339 -26.43 18.32 27.29
C SER A 339 -24.93 18.14 27.36
N HIS A 340 -24.41 17.83 28.55
CA HIS A 340 -22.97 17.60 28.78
C HIS A 340 -22.70 16.14 29.16
N PHE A 341 -21.73 15.52 28.49
CA PHE A 341 -21.31 14.13 28.69
C PHE A 341 -19.77 14.07 28.76
N GLY A 342 -19.20 14.42 29.92
CA GLY A 342 -17.74 14.53 30.06
C GLY A 342 -17.19 15.65 29.16
N GLU A 343 -16.31 15.31 28.23
CA GLU A 343 -15.70 16.26 27.27
C GLU A 343 -16.55 16.51 26.02
N LEU A 344 -17.69 15.82 25.90
CA LEU A 344 -18.65 15.95 24.83
C LEU A 344 -19.79 16.88 25.25
N THR A 345 -20.08 17.90 24.46
CA THR A 345 -21.28 18.74 24.62
C THR A 345 -22.15 18.65 23.38
N ILE A 346 -23.46 18.47 23.57
CA ILE A 346 -24.44 18.40 22.48
C ILE A 346 -25.48 19.49 22.72
N ILE A 347 -25.64 20.39 21.75
CA ILE A 347 -26.70 21.40 21.72
C ILE A 347 -27.72 20.96 20.67
N HIS A 348 -28.91 20.57 21.11
CA HIS A 348 -30.02 20.23 20.23
C HIS A 348 -30.93 21.43 20.07
N GLY A 349 -31.15 21.88 18.85
CA GLY A 349 -31.99 23.02 18.49
C GLY A 349 -33.20 22.60 17.65
N GLU A 350 -34.35 23.22 17.89
CA GLU A 350 -35.60 22.97 17.16
C GLU A 350 -36.19 24.29 16.68
N LYS A 351 -36.67 24.30 15.43
CA LYS A 351 -37.32 25.43 14.79
C LYS A 351 -38.28 24.96 13.70
N LYS A 352 -39.59 24.99 14.01
CA LYS A 352 -40.67 24.50 13.14
C LYS A 352 -40.48 23.02 12.78
N ASP A 353 -40.39 22.71 11.50
CA ASP A 353 -40.18 21.39 10.87
C ASP A 353 -38.68 21.02 10.76
N ARG A 354 -37.79 21.78 11.41
CA ARG A 354 -36.35 21.54 11.37
C ARG A 354 -35.77 21.34 12.75
N SER A 355 -34.81 20.44 12.83
CA SER A 355 -33.96 20.23 14.00
C SER A 355 -32.49 20.35 13.61
N CYS A 356 -31.67 20.85 14.53
CA CYS A 356 -30.23 20.86 14.39
C CYS A 356 -29.58 20.28 15.64
N SER A 357 -28.44 19.62 15.47
CA SER A 357 -27.62 19.12 16.56
C SER A 357 -26.20 19.60 16.36
N ILE A 358 -25.66 20.30 17.36
CA ILE A 358 -24.28 20.78 17.37
C ILE A 358 -23.55 20.00 18.45
N THR A 359 -22.64 19.14 18.02
CA THR A 359 -21.78 18.34 18.88
C THR A 359 -20.41 18.99 18.93
N ILE A 360 -19.92 19.27 20.14
CA ILE A 360 -18.63 19.91 20.40
C ILE A 360 -17.81 18.95 21.25
N THR A 361 -16.62 18.59 20.75
CA THR A 361 -15.71 17.66 21.42
C THR A 361 -14.30 18.19 21.31
N LYS A 362 -13.50 18.03 22.37
CA LYS A 362 -12.07 18.30 22.32
C LYS A 362 -11.31 17.06 22.80
N PRO A 363 -10.73 16.27 21.87
CA PRO A 363 -9.84 15.17 22.25
C PRO A 363 -8.55 15.72 22.89
N ASP A 364 -7.96 14.95 23.81
CA ASP A 364 -6.70 15.32 24.47
C ASP A 364 -5.61 15.66 23.45
N GLN A 365 -5.09 16.89 23.52
CA GLN A 365 -4.05 17.47 22.64
C GLN A 365 -4.43 17.73 21.17
N GLU A 366 -5.72 17.68 20.80
CA GLU A 366 -6.20 18.01 19.45
C GLU A 366 -7.00 19.33 19.38
N GLU A 367 -7.32 19.77 18.15
CA GLU A 367 -8.21 20.91 17.90
C GLU A 367 -9.66 20.56 18.30
N THR A 368 -10.42 21.56 18.77
CA THR A 368 -11.83 21.36 19.09
C THR A 368 -12.62 21.07 17.81
N THR A 369 -13.33 19.95 17.80
CA THR A 369 -14.17 19.52 16.68
C THR A 369 -15.61 19.94 16.93
N ILE A 370 -16.25 20.47 15.89
CA ILE A 370 -17.66 20.84 15.87
C ILE A 370 -18.33 20.03 14.77
N ILE A 371 -19.31 19.21 15.12
CA ILE A 371 -20.16 18.50 14.16
C ILE A 371 -21.54 19.13 14.22
N LEU A 372 -21.98 19.70 13.10
CA LEU A 372 -23.29 20.31 12.98
C LEU A 372 -24.14 19.48 12.02
N THR A 373 -25.21 18.91 12.54
CA THR A 373 -26.22 18.18 11.77
C THR A 373 -27.48 19.03 11.68
N LEU A 374 -28.05 19.14 10.49
CA LEU A 374 -29.33 19.80 10.22
C LEU A 374 -30.27 18.81 9.57
N GLN A 375 -31.48 18.69 10.08
CA GLN A 375 -32.49 17.77 9.58
C GLN A 375 -33.81 18.50 9.40
N GLN A 376 -34.47 18.24 8.27
CA GLN A 376 -35.84 18.68 8.01
C GLN A 376 -36.76 17.46 8.13
N GLU A 377 -37.76 17.52 9.01
CA GLU A 377 -38.78 16.48 9.09
C GLU A 377 -39.66 16.55 7.86
N VAL A 378 -39.70 15.46 7.09
CA VAL A 378 -40.65 15.31 5.98
C VAL A 378 -42.03 15.08 6.59
N ALA A 379 -42.99 15.94 6.25
CA ALA A 379 -44.39 15.74 6.65
C ALA A 379 -44.83 14.34 6.23
N LYS A 380 -45.30 13.52 7.18
CA LYS A 380 -45.98 12.26 6.86
C LYS A 380 -47.21 12.60 6.03
N GLU A 381 -47.20 12.25 4.75
CA GLU A 381 -48.44 12.16 3.97
C GLU A 381 -49.29 11.08 4.66
N GLU A 382 -50.40 11.52 5.28
CA GLU A 382 -51.47 10.62 5.71
C GLU A 382 -52.07 9.97 4.45
N GLU A 383 -52.17 8.64 4.48
CA GLU A 383 -52.68 7.75 3.41
C GLU A 383 -54.02 8.17 2.81
#